data_AF-A0A8C6PHS2-F1
#
_entry.id   AF-A0A8C6PHS2-F1
#
_cell.length_a   1.000
_cell.length_b   1.000
_cell.length_c   1.000
_cell.angle_alpha   90.00
_cell.angle_beta   90.00
_cell.angle_gamma   90.00
#
_symmetry.space_group_name_H-M   'P 1'
#
loop_
_entity.id
_entity.type
_entity.pdbx_description
1 polymer ?
#
loop_
_entity_poly.entity_id
_entity_poly.type
_entity_poly.pdbx_seq_one_letter_code
_entity_poly.pdbx_strand_id
1 'polypeptide(L)'
;AGEGIGLKISNVSAVFGGTIQYGYGSWLVNVKQTLDFEIETRIDLEINPKLYCEKARVAADTSDCYLKFHKFHLYLQGDKEPNWLKRIFTDFITFTVNLFIKLQVCKEINNVADILADFIQDTAADFLRDGGISVNIGVTSVPVITANYIESYHKGLTNYNNTSSEISDSVFHPSQLTENRMLYFWFSDEVFKPLIAAAHRDGRFQLSLSSEELTVGITSYADKKLFLHGQPLQ
;
A
#
# COMPACT_ATOMS: atom_id res chain seq x y z
N ALA A 1 -10.40 -19.68 9.62
CA ALA A 1 -9.39 -18.88 8.88
C ALA A 1 -10.05 -17.56 8.53
N GLY A 2 -9.43 -16.41 8.86
CA GLY A 2 -10.03 -15.09 8.66
C GLY A 2 -10.13 -14.77 7.17
N GLU A 3 -11.28 -14.34 6.70
CA GLU A 3 -11.61 -14.21 5.26
C GLU A 3 -11.05 -12.94 4.57
N GLY A 4 -10.13 -12.21 5.21
CA GLY A 4 -9.52 -11.00 4.65
C GLY A 4 -9.29 -9.92 5.69
N ILE A 5 -9.00 -8.69 5.24
CA ILE A 5 -8.89 -7.50 6.09
C ILE A 5 -10.17 -6.69 5.91
N GLY A 6 -10.96 -6.49 6.96
CA GLY A 6 -12.17 -5.67 6.88
C GLY A 6 -11.87 -4.19 7.09
N LEU A 7 -12.16 -3.35 6.09
CA LEU A 7 -11.99 -1.90 6.13
C LEU A 7 -13.35 -1.22 6.10
N LYS A 8 -13.68 -0.47 7.15
CA LYS A 8 -14.93 0.29 7.24
C LYS A 8 -14.66 1.77 7.43
N ILE A 9 -15.09 2.57 6.45
CA ILE A 9 -14.99 4.04 6.48
C ILE A 9 -16.41 4.58 6.58
N SER A 10 -16.71 5.31 7.65
CA SER A 10 -18.07 5.78 7.92
C SER A 10 -18.20 7.28 7.77
N ASN A 11 -19.41 7.73 7.42
CA ASN A 11 -19.79 9.14 7.33
C ASN A 11 -18.89 9.98 6.38
N VAL A 12 -18.54 9.40 5.22
CA VAL A 12 -17.85 10.11 4.14
C VAL A 12 -18.82 11.10 3.53
N SER A 13 -18.45 12.38 3.54
CA SER A 13 -19.23 13.46 2.92
C SER A 13 -18.63 13.83 1.58
N ALA A 14 -19.44 13.84 0.53
CA ALA A 14 -19.04 14.32 -0.79
C ALA A 14 -20.11 15.25 -1.37
N VAL A 15 -19.66 16.32 -2.01
CA VAL A 15 -20.50 17.30 -2.71
C VAL A 15 -20.14 17.27 -4.19
N PHE A 16 -21.14 17.02 -5.04
CA PHE A 16 -20.99 17.01 -6.49
C PHE A 16 -21.65 18.25 -7.08
N GLY A 17 -20.89 19.11 -7.75
CA GLY A 17 -21.41 20.25 -8.50
C GLY A 17 -21.62 19.91 -9.96
N GLY A 18 -22.63 20.52 -10.60
CA GLY A 18 -22.83 20.38 -12.03
C GLY A 18 -23.89 21.32 -12.59
N THR A 19 -24.19 21.15 -13.87
CA THR A 19 -25.17 21.97 -14.59
C THR A 19 -26.18 21.07 -15.30
N ILE A 20 -27.47 21.29 -15.06
CA ILE A 20 -28.57 20.65 -15.78
C ILE A 20 -29.00 21.56 -16.92
N GLN A 21 -29.11 21.01 -18.12
CA GLN A 21 -29.71 21.67 -19.28
C GLN A 21 -30.99 20.95 -19.65
N TYR A 22 -32.12 21.68 -19.69
CA TYR A 22 -33.42 21.13 -20.06
C TYR A 22 -34.18 22.12 -20.93
N GLY A 23 -35.18 21.66 -21.66
CA GLY A 23 -36.01 22.54 -22.46
C GLY A 23 -37.46 22.08 -22.56
N TYR A 24 -38.37 23.03 -22.70
CA TYR A 24 -39.77 22.76 -22.99
C TYR A 24 -39.99 22.94 -24.50
N GLY A 25 -40.24 21.84 -25.19
CA GLY A 25 -40.54 21.83 -26.62
C GLY A 25 -42.02 21.49 -26.88
N SER A 26 -42.68 22.32 -27.67
CA SER A 26 -43.93 22.00 -28.37
C SER A 26 -43.79 22.40 -29.84
N TRP A 27 -44.77 22.12 -30.70
CA TRP A 27 -44.79 22.60 -32.09
C TRP A 27 -44.47 24.12 -32.15
N LEU A 28 -45.03 24.92 -31.22
CA LEU A 28 -45.02 26.38 -31.32
C LEU A 28 -43.94 27.09 -30.49
N VAL A 29 -43.37 26.47 -29.46
CA VAL A 29 -42.42 27.12 -28.56
C VAL A 29 -41.33 26.14 -28.13
N ASN A 30 -40.07 26.58 -28.19
CA ASN A 30 -38.90 25.84 -27.71
C ASN A 30 -38.06 26.74 -26.79
N VAL A 31 -38.15 26.51 -25.48
CA VAL A 31 -37.37 27.27 -24.48
C VAL A 31 -36.32 26.35 -23.88
N LYS A 32 -35.06 26.75 -23.94
CA LYS A 32 -33.95 26.09 -23.24
C LYS A 32 -33.67 26.79 -21.91
N GLN A 33 -33.38 26.00 -20.89
CA GLN A 33 -33.03 26.42 -19.54
C GLN A 33 -31.73 25.71 -19.14
N THR A 34 -30.92 26.43 -18.38
CA THR A 34 -29.69 25.93 -17.78
C THR A 34 -29.76 26.26 -16.30
N LEU A 35 -29.45 25.29 -15.45
CA LEU A 35 -29.58 25.40 -14.01
C LEU A 35 -28.41 24.66 -13.34
N ASP A 36 -27.64 25.36 -12.54
CA ASP A 36 -26.58 24.75 -11.74
C ASP A 36 -27.18 24.03 -10.54
N PHE A 37 -26.50 22.98 -10.10
CA PHE A 37 -26.93 22.15 -8.98
C PHE A 37 -25.75 21.65 -8.16
N GLU A 38 -26.06 21.29 -6.91
CA GLU A 38 -25.17 20.55 -6.03
C GLU A 38 -25.87 19.30 -5.50
N ILE A 39 -25.14 18.20 -5.39
CA ILE A 39 -25.62 16.98 -4.73
C ILE A 39 -24.77 16.75 -3.50
N GLU A 40 -25.38 16.82 -2.33
CA GLU A 40 -24.73 16.45 -1.07
C GLU A 40 -25.01 14.99 -0.74
N THR A 41 -23.95 14.24 -0.45
CA THR A 41 -24.02 12.82 -0.10
C THR A 41 -23.37 12.52 1.23
N ARG A 42 -23.90 11.50 1.92
CA ARG A 42 -23.24 10.85 3.07
C ARG A 42 -23.19 9.35 2.86
N ILE A 43 -21.99 8.79 2.92
CA ILE A 43 -21.71 7.43 2.46
C ILE A 43 -20.91 6.68 3.54
N ASP A 44 -21.30 5.44 3.80
CA ASP A 44 -20.42 4.47 4.45
C ASP A 44 -19.84 3.53 3.38
N LEU A 45 -18.55 3.27 3.48
CA LEU A 45 -17.79 2.38 2.60
C LEU A 45 -17.28 1.19 3.42
N GLU A 46 -17.47 -0.01 2.89
CA GLU A 46 -16.94 -1.25 3.44
C GLU A 46 -16.20 -2.00 2.33
N ILE A 47 -14.96 -2.40 2.61
CA ILE A 47 -14.09 -3.12 1.67
C ILE A 47 -13.49 -4.30 2.43
N ASN A 48 -13.56 -5.49 1.85
CA ASN A 48 -12.95 -6.69 2.43
C ASN A 48 -11.90 -7.27 1.47
N PRO A 49 -10.71 -6.65 1.34
CA PRO A 49 -9.62 -7.19 0.55
C PRO A 49 -9.24 -8.62 0.91
N LYS A 50 -9.02 -9.42 -0.14
CA LYS A 50 -8.39 -10.74 -0.07
C LYS A 50 -7.00 -10.66 -0.66
N LEU A 51 -6.01 -11.12 0.10
CA LEU A 51 -4.63 -11.19 -0.39
C LEU A 51 -4.41 -12.51 -1.13
N TYR A 52 -3.75 -12.45 -2.28
CA TYR A 52 -3.41 -13.63 -3.08
C TYR A 52 -2.01 -13.49 -3.69
N CYS A 53 -1.54 -14.55 -4.33
CA CYS A 53 -0.27 -14.55 -5.06
C CYS A 53 -0.50 -14.53 -6.56
N GLU A 54 0.02 -13.51 -7.22
CA GLU A 54 0.05 -13.41 -8.68
C GLU A 54 1.49 -13.23 -9.15
N LYS A 55 1.97 -14.10 -10.05
CA LYS A 55 3.32 -13.98 -10.66
C LYS A 55 4.44 -13.79 -9.62
N ALA A 56 4.37 -14.53 -8.51
CA ALA A 56 5.29 -14.42 -7.37
C ALA A 56 5.32 -13.05 -6.68
N ARG A 57 4.20 -12.31 -6.72
CA ARG A 57 3.95 -11.07 -5.97
C ARG A 57 2.68 -11.21 -5.15
N VAL A 58 2.60 -10.47 -4.05
CA VAL A 58 1.35 -10.25 -3.31
C VAL A 58 0.46 -9.32 -4.12
N ALA A 59 -0.81 -9.68 -4.29
CA ALA A 59 -1.84 -8.86 -4.90
C ALA A 59 -3.08 -8.82 -3.99
N ALA A 60 -3.95 -7.83 -4.19
CA ALA A 60 -5.12 -7.60 -3.35
C ALA A 60 -6.39 -7.53 -4.20
N ASP A 61 -7.34 -8.43 -3.93
CA ASP A 61 -8.66 -8.40 -4.55
C ASP A 61 -9.63 -7.66 -3.63
N THR A 62 -10.11 -6.49 -4.08
CA THR A 62 -11.09 -5.67 -3.35
C THR A 62 -12.49 -5.72 -3.94
N SER A 63 -12.80 -6.76 -4.73
CA SER A 63 -14.12 -6.93 -5.37
C SER A 63 -15.28 -6.95 -4.36
N ASP A 64 -15.02 -7.38 -3.12
CA ASP A 64 -15.96 -7.28 -2.00
C ASP A 64 -16.00 -5.85 -1.44
N CYS A 65 -16.70 -4.97 -2.16
CA CYS A 65 -16.81 -3.54 -1.88
C CYS A 65 -18.26 -3.05 -1.89
N TYR A 66 -18.65 -2.36 -0.81
CA TYR A 66 -20.01 -1.89 -0.57
C TYR A 66 -20.02 -0.40 -0.24
N LEU A 67 -20.96 0.31 -0.86
CA LEU A 67 -21.29 1.69 -0.51
C LEU A 67 -22.73 1.74 -0.02
N LYS A 68 -22.95 2.38 1.14
CA LYS A 68 -24.27 2.66 1.69
C LYS A 68 -24.49 4.17 1.75
N PHE A 69 -25.47 4.65 0.99
CA PHE A 69 -25.87 6.06 0.99
C PHE A 69 -26.91 6.32 2.09
N HIS A 70 -26.60 7.24 2.99
CA HIS A 70 -27.53 7.72 4.04
C HIS A 70 -28.19 9.03 3.68
N LYS A 71 -27.50 9.87 2.90
CA LYS A 71 -28.00 11.14 2.39
C LYS A 71 -27.64 11.24 0.91
N PHE A 72 -28.60 11.71 0.12
CA PHE A 72 -28.43 12.06 -1.29
C PHE A 72 -29.42 13.18 -1.60
N HIS A 73 -28.98 14.43 -1.54
CA HIS A 73 -29.86 15.60 -1.62
C HIS A 73 -29.43 16.54 -2.74
N LEU A 74 -30.36 16.89 -3.62
CA LEU A 74 -30.17 17.86 -4.69
C LEU A 74 -30.49 19.26 -4.19
N TYR A 75 -29.56 20.18 -4.39
CA TYR A 75 -29.74 21.62 -4.28
C TYR A 75 -29.69 22.22 -5.67
N LEU A 76 -30.70 23.02 -6.03
CA LEU A 76 -30.75 23.73 -7.31
C LEU A 76 -30.43 25.21 -7.08
N GLN A 77 -29.64 25.82 -7.97
CA GLN A 77 -29.23 27.21 -7.81
C GLN A 77 -30.34 28.19 -8.23
N GLY A 78 -30.76 29.04 -7.29
CA GLY A 78 -31.89 29.96 -7.44
C GLY A 78 -33.22 29.30 -7.11
N ASP A 79 -34.24 30.07 -6.71
CA ASP A 79 -35.57 29.60 -6.25
C ASP A 79 -36.41 28.88 -7.35
N LYS A 80 -35.77 28.39 -8.41
CA LYS A 80 -36.36 27.60 -9.47
C LYS A 80 -36.28 26.11 -9.10
N GLU A 81 -37.25 25.64 -8.32
CA GLU A 81 -37.50 24.20 -8.12
C GLU A 81 -38.74 23.74 -8.91
N PRO A 82 -38.61 23.31 -10.18
CA PRO A 82 -39.71 22.66 -10.86
C PRO A 82 -40.03 21.35 -10.13
N ASN A 83 -41.27 21.16 -9.68
CA ASN A 83 -41.70 19.94 -8.98
C ASN A 83 -41.39 18.65 -9.76
N TRP A 84 -41.38 18.71 -11.10
CA TRP A 84 -41.04 17.56 -11.94
C TRP A 84 -39.56 17.20 -11.84
N LEU A 85 -38.65 18.17 -11.69
CA LEU A 85 -37.21 17.94 -11.64
C LEU A 85 -36.82 17.26 -10.34
N LYS A 86 -37.43 17.68 -9.22
CA LYS A 86 -37.27 17.03 -7.90
C LYS A 86 -37.76 15.58 -7.91
N ARG A 87 -38.89 15.31 -8.57
CA ARG A 87 -39.43 13.95 -8.74
C ARG A 87 -38.50 13.07 -9.58
N ILE A 88 -38.10 13.52 -10.78
CA ILE A 88 -37.15 12.78 -11.63
C ILE A 88 -35.85 12.49 -10.88
N PHE A 89 -35.34 13.46 -10.12
CA PHE A 89 -34.13 13.27 -9.36
C PHE A 89 -34.27 12.18 -8.29
N THR A 90 -35.38 12.22 -7.54
CA THR A 90 -35.68 11.25 -6.48
C THR A 90 -35.93 9.85 -7.04
N ASP A 91 -36.73 9.76 -8.10
CA ASP A 91 -37.28 8.49 -8.60
C ASP A 91 -36.33 7.74 -9.54
N PHE A 92 -35.46 8.46 -10.26
CA PHE A 92 -34.63 7.87 -11.33
C PHE A 92 -33.14 8.16 -11.18
N ILE A 93 -32.78 9.42 -10.96
CA ILE A 93 -31.37 9.84 -10.95
C ILE A 93 -30.66 9.32 -9.70
N THR A 94 -31.31 9.38 -8.53
CA THR A 94 -30.70 8.96 -7.26
C THR A 94 -30.20 7.51 -7.30
N PHE A 95 -31.04 6.57 -7.73
CA PHE A 95 -30.63 5.16 -7.80
C PHE A 95 -29.50 4.94 -8.81
N THR A 96 -29.64 5.50 -10.01
CA THR A 96 -28.67 5.33 -11.10
C THR A 96 -27.32 5.94 -10.74
N VAL A 97 -27.31 7.14 -10.15
CA VAL A 97 -26.09 7.83 -9.72
C VAL A 97 -25.44 7.08 -8.54
N ASN A 98 -26.22 6.61 -7.56
CA ASN A 98 -25.67 5.81 -6.45
C ASN A 98 -24.97 4.54 -6.94
N LEU A 99 -25.59 3.82 -7.88
CA LEU A 99 -25.00 2.62 -8.48
C LEU A 99 -23.72 2.96 -9.26
N PHE A 100 -23.75 4.03 -10.05
CA PHE A 100 -22.58 4.48 -10.80
C PHE A 100 -21.43 4.88 -9.88
N ILE A 101 -21.69 5.66 -8.83
CA ILE A 101 -20.69 6.05 -7.82
C ILE A 101 -20.11 4.79 -7.16
N LYS A 102 -20.94 3.82 -6.77
CA LYS A 102 -20.47 2.54 -6.22
C LYS A 102 -19.48 1.85 -7.16
N LEU A 103 -19.85 1.72 -8.44
CA LEU A 103 -19.02 1.04 -9.43
C LEU A 103 -17.68 1.76 -9.65
N GLN A 104 -17.68 3.09 -9.75
CA GLN A 104 -16.45 3.87 -9.94
C GLN A 104 -15.56 3.84 -8.71
N VAL A 105 -16.12 4.08 -7.51
CA VAL A 105 -15.34 4.10 -6.26
C VAL A 105 -14.71 2.74 -6.00
N CYS A 106 -15.48 1.65 -6.09
CA CYS A 106 -14.94 0.30 -5.86
C CYS A 106 -13.88 -0.08 -6.91
N LYS A 107 -14.07 0.32 -8.18
CA LYS A 107 -13.07 0.09 -9.24
C LYS A 107 -11.75 0.82 -8.93
N GLU A 108 -11.81 2.10 -8.58
CA GLU A 108 -10.60 2.86 -8.28
C GLU A 108 -9.91 2.40 -7.00
N ILE A 109 -10.66 1.95 -5.99
CA ILE A 109 -10.09 1.29 -4.82
C ILE A 109 -9.26 0.07 -5.22
N ASN A 110 -9.79 -0.76 -6.12
CA ASN A 110 -9.06 -1.93 -6.61
C ASN A 110 -7.77 -1.54 -7.32
N ASN A 111 -7.84 -0.56 -8.23
CA ASN A 111 -6.66 -0.06 -8.93
C ASN A 111 -5.59 0.46 -7.96
N VAL A 112 -5.99 1.23 -6.95
CA VAL A 112 -5.07 1.79 -5.96
C VAL A 112 -4.47 0.69 -5.08
N ALA A 113 -5.25 -0.33 -4.70
CA ALA A 113 -4.76 -1.46 -3.92
C ALA A 113 -3.64 -2.21 -4.67
N ASP A 114 -3.83 -2.47 -5.96
CA ASP A 114 -2.81 -3.10 -6.82
C ASP A 114 -1.56 -2.23 -6.94
N ILE A 115 -1.72 -0.92 -7.19
CA ILE A 115 -0.59 0.03 -7.29
C ILE A 115 0.21 0.06 -5.98
N LEU A 116 -0.46 0.09 -4.83
CA LEU A 116 0.21 0.12 -3.53
C LEU A 116 0.94 -1.20 -3.23
N ALA A 117 0.33 -2.33 -3.57
CA ALA A 117 0.95 -3.64 -3.41
C ALA A 117 2.22 -3.76 -4.27
N ASP A 118 2.18 -3.26 -5.50
CA ASP A 118 3.34 -3.25 -6.39
C ASP A 118 4.42 -2.29 -5.91
N PHE A 119 4.04 -1.07 -5.53
CA PHE A 119 4.97 -0.07 -5.03
C PHE A 119 5.77 -0.55 -3.82
N ILE A 120 5.10 -1.19 -2.83
CA ILE A 120 5.76 -1.70 -1.64
C ILE A 120 6.77 -2.80 -2.00
N GLN A 121 6.38 -3.73 -2.87
CA GLN A 121 7.24 -4.84 -3.28
C GLN A 121 8.41 -4.39 -4.13
N ASP A 122 8.22 -3.44 -5.04
CA ASP A 122 9.30 -2.87 -5.85
C ASP A 122 10.28 -2.08 -4.98
N THR A 123 9.76 -1.28 -4.04
CA THR A 123 10.58 -0.57 -3.06
C THR A 123 11.41 -1.53 -2.22
N ALA A 124 10.82 -2.65 -1.78
CA ALA A 124 11.53 -3.67 -1.01
C ALA A 124 12.61 -4.39 -1.85
N ALA A 125 12.32 -4.69 -3.12
CA ALA A 125 13.29 -5.29 -4.03
C ALA A 125 14.46 -4.36 -4.32
N ASP A 126 14.16 -3.07 -4.54
CA ASP A 126 15.17 -2.03 -4.74
C ASP A 126 16.01 -1.78 -3.50
N PHE A 127 15.41 -1.81 -2.31
CA PHE A 127 16.14 -1.70 -1.05
C PHE A 127 17.16 -2.84 -0.86
N LEU A 128 16.85 -4.04 -1.34
CA LEU A 128 17.73 -5.21 -1.29
C LEU A 128 18.62 -5.35 -2.53
N ARG A 129 18.80 -4.26 -3.29
CA ARG A 129 19.63 -4.20 -4.49
C ARG A 129 20.72 -3.16 -4.33
N ASP A 130 21.94 -3.53 -4.66
CA ASP A 130 23.05 -2.60 -4.79
C ASP A 130 24.03 -3.07 -5.88
N GLY A 131 24.24 -2.23 -6.90
CA GLY A 131 25.05 -2.57 -8.07
C GLY A 131 24.57 -3.86 -8.77
N GLY A 132 25.49 -4.80 -8.95
CA GLY A 132 25.21 -6.11 -9.56
C GLY A 132 24.59 -7.15 -8.60
N ILE A 133 24.36 -6.80 -7.33
CA ILE A 133 23.84 -7.71 -6.29
C ILE A 133 22.37 -7.35 -6.00
N SER A 134 21.49 -8.34 -5.97
CA SER A 134 20.09 -8.16 -5.56
C SER A 134 19.54 -9.38 -4.83
N VAL A 135 18.42 -9.23 -4.12
CA VAL A 135 17.71 -10.36 -3.51
C VAL A 135 16.35 -10.56 -4.18
N ASN A 136 16.08 -11.78 -4.64
CA ASN A 136 14.79 -12.21 -5.14
C ASN A 136 13.81 -12.39 -3.98
N ILE A 137 12.90 -11.44 -3.83
CA ILE A 137 11.83 -11.44 -2.83
C ILE A 137 10.49 -11.94 -3.37
N GLY A 138 10.49 -12.72 -4.45
CA GLY A 138 9.24 -13.32 -4.94
C GLY A 138 8.57 -14.16 -3.84
N VAL A 139 7.25 -14.05 -3.71
CA VAL A 139 6.50 -14.79 -2.68
C VAL A 139 6.41 -16.27 -3.00
N THR A 140 6.46 -17.10 -1.96
CA THR A 140 6.42 -18.58 -2.06
C THR A 140 5.03 -19.15 -1.77
N SER A 141 4.16 -18.40 -1.09
CA SER A 141 2.79 -18.81 -0.78
C SER A 141 1.89 -17.59 -0.56
N VAL A 142 0.58 -17.84 -0.59
CA VAL A 142 -0.44 -16.84 -0.24
C VAL A 142 -0.16 -16.29 1.16
N PRO A 143 -0.25 -14.96 1.39
CA PRO A 143 -0.05 -14.39 2.71
C PRO A 143 -1.00 -15.00 3.75
N VAL A 144 -0.48 -15.22 4.96
CA VAL A 144 -1.26 -15.70 6.10
C VAL A 144 -1.86 -14.49 6.82
N ILE A 145 -3.17 -14.55 7.08
CA ILE A 145 -3.88 -13.54 7.84
C ILE A 145 -4.43 -14.20 9.10
N THR A 146 -4.04 -13.66 10.26
CA THR A 146 -4.57 -14.05 11.57
C THR A 146 -5.36 -12.90 12.19
N ALA A 147 -5.86 -13.08 13.41
CA ALA A 147 -6.47 -11.98 14.15
C ALA A 147 -5.46 -10.89 14.55
N ASN A 148 -4.16 -11.20 14.57
CA ASN A 148 -3.13 -10.36 15.16
C ASN A 148 -2.10 -9.85 14.14
N TYR A 149 -1.91 -10.56 13.02
CA TYR A 149 -0.87 -10.22 12.05
C TYR A 149 -1.20 -10.68 10.62
N ILE A 150 -0.48 -10.09 9.67
CA ILE A 150 -0.42 -10.50 8.26
C ILE A 150 1.05 -10.85 7.97
N GLU A 151 1.28 -12.00 7.34
CA GLU A 151 2.63 -12.51 7.10
C GLU A 151 2.77 -13.01 5.65
N SER A 152 3.84 -12.59 4.97
CA SER A 152 4.21 -13.04 3.63
C SER A 152 5.57 -13.75 3.65
N TYR A 153 5.67 -14.82 2.86
CA TYR A 153 6.89 -15.63 2.76
C TYR A 153 7.56 -15.41 1.41
N HIS A 154 8.88 -15.16 1.44
CA HIS A 154 9.65 -14.75 0.28
C HIS A 154 10.83 -15.70 0.05
N LYS A 155 11.24 -15.85 -1.22
CA LYS A 155 12.32 -16.78 -1.60
C LYS A 155 13.68 -16.41 -0.99
N GLY A 156 14.04 -15.12 -0.95
CA GLY A 156 15.29 -14.64 -0.36
C GLY A 156 16.56 -15.02 -1.14
N LEU A 157 16.46 -15.34 -2.44
CA LEU A 157 17.62 -15.81 -3.24
C LEU A 157 18.49 -14.63 -3.66
N THR A 158 19.80 -14.67 -3.38
CA THR A 158 20.73 -13.66 -3.86
C THR A 158 21.01 -13.85 -5.35
N ASN A 159 20.90 -12.79 -6.14
CA ASN A 159 21.34 -12.74 -7.53
C ASN A 159 22.63 -11.93 -7.65
N TYR A 160 23.61 -12.46 -8.38
CA TYR A 160 24.85 -11.78 -8.73
C TYR A 160 25.34 -12.22 -10.11
N ASN A 161 25.65 -11.28 -11.00
CA ASN A 161 26.15 -11.56 -12.37
C ASN A 161 25.33 -12.66 -13.11
N ASN A 162 24.01 -12.51 -13.16
CA ASN A 162 23.06 -13.46 -13.79
C ASN A 162 23.04 -14.88 -13.19
N THR A 163 23.68 -15.09 -12.04
CA THR A 163 23.54 -16.31 -11.24
C THR A 163 22.61 -16.04 -10.06
N SER A 164 21.78 -17.01 -9.69
CA SER A 164 20.92 -16.97 -8.51
C SER A 164 21.36 -18.02 -7.52
N SER A 165 21.35 -17.71 -6.24
CA SER A 165 21.63 -18.68 -5.18
C SER A 165 20.47 -19.67 -5.03
N GLU A 166 20.75 -20.80 -4.39
CA GLU A 166 19.74 -21.77 -3.99
C GLU A 166 19.63 -21.79 -2.46
N ILE A 167 18.41 -21.96 -1.95
CA ILE A 167 18.13 -22.15 -0.53
C ILE A 167 17.35 -23.45 -0.40
N SER A 168 17.97 -24.47 0.19
CA SER A 168 17.37 -25.79 0.43
C SER A 168 16.82 -25.94 1.84
N ASP A 169 17.45 -25.30 2.82
CA ASP A 169 17.26 -25.61 4.25
C ASP A 169 16.80 -24.39 5.05
N SER A 170 15.65 -23.81 4.69
CA SER A 170 14.99 -22.76 5.47
C SER A 170 13.83 -23.34 6.30
N VAL A 171 13.87 -23.18 7.62
CA VAL A 171 12.91 -23.80 8.55
C VAL A 171 12.25 -22.74 9.44
N PHE A 172 11.67 -21.72 8.81
CA PHE A 172 10.89 -20.73 9.55
C PHE A 172 9.75 -21.41 10.31
N HIS A 173 9.53 -20.99 11.56
CA HIS A 173 8.35 -21.36 12.34
C HIS A 173 7.74 -20.11 12.98
N PRO A 174 6.41 -19.88 12.85
CA PRO A 174 5.76 -18.64 13.33
C PRO A 174 6.03 -18.31 14.81
N SER A 175 6.21 -19.33 15.66
CA SER A 175 6.51 -19.14 17.09
C SER A 175 7.88 -18.49 17.37
N GLN A 176 8.73 -18.31 16.36
CA GLN A 176 10.00 -17.57 16.49
C GLN A 176 9.77 -16.06 16.53
N LEU A 177 8.61 -15.58 16.07
CA LEU A 177 8.23 -14.18 16.12
C LEU A 177 7.24 -13.93 17.25
N THR A 178 7.34 -12.73 17.83
CA THR A 178 6.36 -12.22 18.79
C THR A 178 5.36 -11.33 18.06
N GLU A 179 4.29 -10.91 18.72
CA GLU A 179 3.23 -10.08 18.12
C GLU A 179 3.15 -8.68 18.77
N ASN A 180 4.23 -8.21 19.41
CA ASN A 180 4.27 -6.98 20.22
C ASN A 180 4.95 -5.77 19.53
N ARG A 181 5.18 -5.86 18.23
CA ARG A 181 5.71 -4.79 17.38
C ARG A 181 4.85 -4.66 16.13
N MET A 182 4.92 -3.49 15.50
CA MET A 182 4.20 -3.23 14.24
C MET A 182 4.77 -4.01 13.06
N LEU A 183 6.06 -4.38 13.10
CA LEU A 183 6.75 -5.02 11.99
C LEU A 183 7.83 -5.97 12.48
N TYR A 184 7.90 -7.13 11.84
CA TYR A 184 8.96 -8.12 12.04
C TYR A 184 9.51 -8.52 10.68
N PHE A 185 10.82 -8.73 10.64
CA PHE A 185 11.49 -9.38 9.52
C PHE A 185 12.28 -10.56 10.06
N TRP A 186 12.07 -11.72 9.47
CA TRP A 186 12.86 -12.90 9.74
C TRP A 186 13.68 -13.24 8.51
N PHE A 187 14.97 -13.54 8.70
CA PHE A 187 15.88 -13.92 7.65
C PHE A 187 16.56 -15.23 8.04
N SER A 188 16.57 -16.20 7.13
CA SER A 188 17.36 -17.42 7.30
C SER A 188 18.85 -17.10 7.16
N ASP A 189 19.70 -17.82 7.87
CA ASP A 189 21.16 -17.80 7.67
C ASP A 189 21.55 -18.15 6.22
N GLU A 190 20.72 -18.94 5.54
CA GLU A 190 20.88 -19.31 4.13
C GLU A 190 20.70 -18.12 3.17
N VAL A 191 20.11 -17.00 3.62
CA VAL A 191 20.07 -15.75 2.85
C VAL A 191 21.40 -15.00 2.93
N PHE A 192 22.04 -14.97 4.10
CA PHE A 192 23.24 -14.17 4.34
C PHE A 192 24.50 -14.74 3.68
N LYS A 193 24.69 -16.05 3.69
CA LYS A 193 25.86 -16.71 3.09
C LYS A 193 26.08 -16.31 1.62
N PRO A 194 25.10 -16.48 0.70
CA PRO A 194 25.29 -16.09 -0.69
C PRO A 194 25.40 -14.58 -0.88
N LEU A 195 24.71 -13.77 -0.05
CA LEU A 195 24.81 -12.30 -0.10
C LEU A 195 26.22 -11.81 0.23
N ILE A 196 26.82 -12.32 1.31
CA ILE A 196 28.20 -12.01 1.71
C ILE A 196 29.18 -12.52 0.65
N ALA A 197 28.97 -13.72 0.11
CA ALA A 197 29.82 -14.26 -0.95
C ALA A 197 29.77 -13.41 -2.23
N ALA A 198 28.59 -12.89 -2.60
CA ALA A 198 28.44 -11.97 -3.71
C ALA A 198 29.19 -10.66 -3.46
N ALA A 199 29.02 -10.04 -2.28
CA ALA A 199 29.72 -8.80 -1.92
C ALA A 199 31.25 -8.96 -1.92
N HIS A 200 31.75 -10.10 -1.44
CA HIS A 200 33.17 -10.42 -1.48
C HIS A 200 33.68 -10.56 -2.93
N ARG A 201 32.95 -11.30 -3.78
CA ARG A 201 33.31 -11.48 -5.20
C ARG A 201 33.25 -10.16 -5.99
N ASP A 202 32.35 -9.27 -5.59
CA ASP A 202 32.22 -7.92 -6.15
C ASP A 202 33.32 -6.97 -5.65
N GLY A 203 34.24 -7.45 -4.81
CA GLY A 203 35.40 -6.68 -4.35
C GLY A 203 35.06 -5.64 -3.28
N ARG A 204 33.87 -5.70 -2.67
CA ARG A 204 33.41 -4.69 -1.69
C ARG A 204 34.10 -4.77 -0.33
N PHE A 205 34.75 -5.89 -0.03
CA PHE A 205 35.47 -6.08 1.24
C PHE A 205 36.91 -5.58 1.13
N GLN A 206 37.05 -4.31 0.78
CA GLN A 206 38.33 -3.61 0.68
C GLN A 206 38.24 -2.30 1.46
N LEU A 207 39.31 -1.98 2.20
CA LEU A 207 39.44 -0.72 2.92
C LEU A 207 40.78 -0.09 2.52
N SER A 208 40.71 1.06 1.86
CA SER A 208 41.87 1.88 1.54
C SER A 208 41.88 3.08 2.48
N LEU A 209 42.94 3.22 3.27
CA LEU A 209 43.11 4.33 4.21
C LEU A 209 44.19 5.28 3.72
N SER A 210 43.87 6.56 3.64
CA SER A 210 44.86 7.63 3.45
C SER A 210 45.65 7.89 4.74
N SER A 211 46.79 8.57 4.60
CA SER A 211 47.63 8.98 5.75
C SER A 211 46.86 9.90 6.71
N GLU A 212 46.04 10.79 6.17
CA GLU A 212 45.21 11.74 6.92
C GLU A 212 44.14 11.01 7.77
N GLU A 213 43.44 10.02 7.19
CA GLU A 213 42.44 9.21 7.90
C GLU A 213 43.08 8.36 9.02
N LEU A 214 44.28 7.84 8.78
CA LEU A 214 45.04 7.11 9.79
C LEU A 214 45.35 7.99 11.01
N THR A 215 45.65 9.26 10.78
CA THR A 215 46.03 10.22 11.82
C THR A 215 44.84 10.60 12.70
N VAL A 216 43.64 10.73 12.12
CA VAL A 216 42.38 10.96 12.84
C VAL A 216 41.96 9.73 13.66
N GLY A 217 42.18 8.52 13.14
CA GLY A 217 41.93 7.28 13.88
C GLY A 217 42.82 7.15 15.14
N ILE A 218 44.10 7.50 15.02
CA ILE A 218 45.05 7.44 16.14
C ILE A 218 44.73 8.48 17.23
N THR A 219 44.29 9.69 16.85
CA THR A 219 43.90 10.73 17.82
C THR A 219 42.62 10.36 18.57
N SER A 220 41.63 9.77 17.90
CA SER A 220 40.40 9.25 18.53
C SER A 220 40.66 8.13 19.57
N TYR A 221 41.62 7.23 19.30
CA TYR A 221 42.03 6.21 20.26
C TYR A 221 42.91 6.74 21.38
N ALA A 222 43.71 7.78 21.13
CA ALA A 222 44.53 8.44 22.16
C ALA A 222 43.66 9.21 23.17
N ASP A 223 42.60 9.91 22.73
CA ASP A 223 41.67 10.62 23.62
C ASP A 223 40.82 9.69 24.50
N LYS A 224 40.60 8.43 24.07
CA LYS A 224 39.90 7.42 24.88
C LYS A 224 40.79 6.67 25.87
N LYS A 225 42.10 6.91 25.87
CA LYS A 225 43.06 6.19 26.73
C LYS A 225 43.32 6.82 28.11
N LEU A 226 42.52 7.83 28.50
CA LEU A 226 42.65 8.50 29.80
C LEU A 226 41.56 8.12 30.82
N PHE A 227 41.10 6.86 30.89
CA PHE A 227 40.28 6.39 32.02
C PHE A 227 40.46 4.89 32.28
N LEU A 228 41.66 4.44 32.67
CA LEU A 228 41.82 3.20 33.45
C LEU A 228 43.04 3.34 34.37
N HIS A 229 42.91 4.14 35.45
CA HIS A 229 43.73 3.94 36.65
C HIS A 229 43.07 2.83 37.47
N GLY A 230 43.56 1.60 37.33
CA GLY A 230 43.31 0.55 38.32
C GLY A 230 44.23 0.76 39.52
N GLN A 231 43.65 0.98 40.71
CA GLN A 231 44.38 0.89 41.97
C GLN A 231 44.87 -0.55 42.18
N PRO A 232 46.13 -0.77 42.60
CA PRO A 232 46.58 -2.09 42.99
C PRO A 232 45.96 -2.46 44.35
N LEU A 233 45.35 -3.65 44.43
CA LEU A 233 44.94 -4.27 45.69
C LEU A 233 46.17 -4.57 46.55
N GLN A 234 46.11 -4.16 47.81
CA GLN A 234 47.03 -4.56 48.89
C GLN A 234 46.75 -6.00 49.33
#